data_AF-C4FFK1-F1
#
_entry.id   AF-C4FFK1-F1
#
_cell.length_a   1.000
_cell.length_b   1.000
_cell.length_c   1.000
_cell.angle_alpha   90.00
_cell.angle_beta   90.00
_cell.angle_gamma   90.00
#
_symmetry.space_group_name_H-M   'P 1'
#
loop_
_entity.id
_entity.type
_entity.pdbx_description
1 polymer ?
#
loop_
_entity_poly.entity_id
_entity_poly.type
_entity_poly.pdbx_seq_one_letter_code
_entity_poly.pdbx_strand_id
1 'polypeptide(L)'
;MPLSFVIARYFAYAFAAVATAWLASFMALSAAINAGFVYEASWGPANVREVAEGLARDGVCGQQDVPTAYRYLILNKDGYVLMTDLEGTRLEGAAEMARAALAADPGTVEIEGGGSGLTYAAFPLKGGGACALVSEYLPQWVSRDLAGLLPNPQNLMLVGAAAGSALALALVARRASR
;
A
#
# COMPACT_ATOMS: atom_id res chain seq x y z
N MET A 1 -17.41 -15.50 -46.14
CA MET A 1 -17.23 -14.21 -45.42
C MET A 1 -15.86 -13.65 -45.79
N PRO A 2 -15.70 -12.32 -45.96
CA PRO A 2 -14.41 -11.71 -46.23
C PRO A 2 -13.44 -11.93 -45.06
N LEU A 3 -12.15 -12.09 -45.35
CA LEU A 3 -11.11 -12.30 -44.33
C LEU A 3 -11.09 -11.19 -43.28
N SER A 4 -11.31 -9.94 -43.70
CA SER A 4 -11.39 -8.76 -42.84
C SER A 4 -12.47 -8.88 -41.75
N PHE A 5 -13.64 -9.44 -42.06
CA PHE A 5 -14.71 -9.64 -41.08
C PHE A 5 -14.35 -10.68 -40.03
N VAL A 6 -13.63 -11.74 -40.42
CA VAL A 6 -13.18 -12.79 -39.49
C VAL A 6 -12.14 -12.22 -38.53
N ILE A 7 -11.18 -11.45 -39.05
CA ILE A 7 -10.16 -10.76 -38.25
C ILE A 7 -10.83 -9.79 -37.27
N ALA A 8 -11.73 -8.93 -37.75
CA ALA A 8 -12.42 -7.95 -36.91
C ALA A 8 -13.21 -8.62 -35.77
N ARG A 9 -13.90 -9.73 -36.05
CA ARG A 9 -14.63 -10.50 -35.04
C ARG A 9 -13.73 -11.05 -33.94
N TYR A 10 -12.63 -11.71 -34.30
CA TYR A 10 -11.73 -12.29 -33.31
C TYR A 10 -10.94 -11.23 -32.55
N PHE A 11 -10.61 -10.11 -33.18
CA PHE A 11 -10.07 -8.95 -32.49
C PHE A 11 -11.05 -8.42 -31.43
N ALA A 12 -12.32 -8.26 -31.78
CA ALA A 12 -13.35 -7.83 -30.83
C ALA A 12 -13.50 -8.83 -29.65
N TYR A 13 -13.42 -10.14 -29.91
CA TYR A 13 -13.44 -11.15 -28.84
C TYR A 13 -12.22 -11.07 -27.93
N ALA A 14 -11.01 -10.92 -28.51
CA ALA A 14 -9.79 -10.75 -27.75
C ALA A 14 -9.85 -9.50 -26.86
N PHE A 15 -10.25 -8.36 -27.44
CA PHE A 15 -10.39 -7.11 -26.71
C PHE A 15 -11.40 -7.23 -25.57
N ALA A 16 -12.60 -7.74 -25.83
CA ALA A 16 -13.63 -7.91 -24.81
C ALA A 16 -13.20 -8.86 -23.69
N ALA A 17 -12.52 -9.96 -24.04
CA ALA A 17 -12.05 -10.91 -23.04
C ALA A 17 -10.92 -10.33 -22.17
N VAL A 18 -9.98 -9.59 -22.75
CA VAL A 18 -8.94 -8.86 -22.01
C VAL A 18 -9.57 -7.81 -21.09
N ALA A 19 -10.48 -7.00 -21.61
CA ALA A 19 -11.20 -6.00 -20.81
C ALA A 19 -11.95 -6.63 -19.63
N THR A 20 -12.56 -7.80 -19.83
CA THR A 20 -13.25 -8.56 -18.78
C THR A 20 -12.28 -9.04 -17.71
N ALA A 21 -11.09 -9.53 -18.08
CA ALA A 21 -10.08 -9.94 -17.11
C ALA A 21 -9.61 -8.77 -16.22
N TRP A 22 -9.37 -7.61 -16.82
CA TRP A 22 -9.00 -6.39 -16.08
C TRP A 22 -10.12 -5.92 -15.16
N LEU A 23 -11.36 -5.89 -15.66
CA LEU A 23 -12.53 -5.50 -14.87
C LEU A 23 -12.74 -6.45 -13.69
N ALA A 24 -12.63 -7.76 -13.90
CA ALA A 24 -12.78 -8.76 -12.84
C ALA A 24 -11.70 -8.60 -11.75
N SER A 25 -10.44 -8.41 -12.13
CA SER A 25 -9.35 -8.17 -11.18
C SER A 25 -9.56 -6.88 -10.38
N PHE A 26 -9.94 -5.79 -11.05
CA PHE A 26 -10.23 -4.52 -10.37
C PHE A 26 -11.40 -4.66 -9.40
N MET A 27 -12.50 -5.30 -9.82
CA MET A 27 -13.66 -5.55 -8.97
C MET A 27 -13.30 -6.40 -7.74
N ALA A 28 -12.40 -7.38 -7.89
CA ALA A 28 -11.93 -8.18 -6.76
C ALA A 28 -11.15 -7.32 -5.75
N LEU A 29 -10.26 -6.43 -6.20
CA LEU A 29 -9.55 -5.49 -5.33
C LEU A 29 -10.53 -4.52 -4.65
N SER A 30 -11.47 -3.93 -5.40
CA SER A 30 -12.48 -3.03 -4.86
C SER A 30 -13.36 -3.72 -3.81
N ALA A 31 -13.75 -4.98 -4.05
CA ALA A 31 -14.50 -5.77 -3.07
C ALA A 31 -13.68 -6.02 -1.80
N ALA A 32 -12.38 -6.30 -1.93
CA ALA A 32 -11.50 -6.50 -0.78
C ALA A 32 -11.32 -5.22 0.05
N ILE A 33 -11.24 -4.04 -0.60
CA ILE A 33 -11.23 -2.73 0.07
C ILE A 33 -12.55 -2.50 0.81
N ASN A 34 -13.68 -2.64 0.12
CA ASN A 34 -15.01 -2.42 0.70
C ASN A 34 -15.33 -3.38 1.86
N ALA A 35 -14.77 -4.59 1.84
CA ALA A 35 -14.90 -5.57 2.90
C ALA A 35 -13.91 -5.35 4.07
N GLY A 36 -13.01 -4.36 3.98
CA GLY A 36 -12.05 -4.03 5.03
C GLY A 36 -10.84 -4.97 5.12
N PHE A 37 -10.58 -5.80 4.09
CA PHE A 37 -9.37 -6.62 4.05
C PHE A 37 -8.14 -5.83 3.57
N VAL A 38 -8.37 -4.72 2.87
CA VAL A 38 -7.35 -3.90 2.24
C VAL A 38 -7.58 -2.44 2.60
N TYR A 39 -6.53 -1.77 3.07
CA TYR A 39 -6.49 -0.32 3.14
C TYR A 39 -6.45 0.25 1.72
N GLU A 40 -7.30 1.24 1.43
CA GLU A 40 -7.21 2.00 0.19
C GLU A 40 -5.87 2.76 0.11
N ALA A 41 -5.46 3.14 -1.11
CA ALA A 41 -4.15 3.76 -1.34
C ALA A 41 -3.96 5.09 -0.58
N SER A 42 -5.05 5.85 -0.39
CA SER A 42 -5.07 7.11 0.35
C SER A 42 -5.20 6.96 1.86
N TRP A 43 -5.40 5.74 2.37
CA TRP A 43 -5.76 5.54 3.77
C TRP A 43 -4.69 6.06 4.72
N GLY A 44 -3.41 5.75 4.43
CA GLY A 44 -2.30 6.17 5.28
C GLY A 44 -2.19 7.68 5.42
N PRO A 45 -2.10 8.46 4.32
CA PRO A 45 -2.07 9.93 4.42
C PRO A 45 -3.35 10.52 5.03
N ALA A 46 -4.52 9.91 4.80
CA ALA A 46 -5.79 10.41 5.33
C ALA A 46 -5.93 10.23 6.86
N ASN A 47 -5.37 9.16 7.43
CA ASN A 47 -5.55 8.80 8.84
C ASN A 47 -4.29 9.03 9.70
N VAL A 48 -3.21 9.56 9.11
CA VAL A 48 -1.90 9.63 9.78
C VAL A 48 -1.93 10.41 11.09
N ARG A 49 -2.74 11.47 11.18
CA ARG A 49 -2.86 12.28 12.40
C ARG A 49 -3.55 11.51 13.52
N GLU A 50 -4.68 10.88 13.23
CA GLU A 50 -5.42 10.07 14.22
C GLU A 50 -4.57 8.90 14.73
N VAL A 51 -3.86 8.22 13.82
CA VAL A 51 -2.96 7.13 14.17
C VAL A 51 -1.78 7.63 14.99
N ALA A 52 -1.17 8.76 14.61
CA ALA A 52 -0.09 9.38 15.37
C ALA A 52 -0.52 9.75 16.79
N GLU A 53 -1.69 10.39 16.95
CA GLU A 53 -2.24 10.74 18.27
C GLU A 53 -2.53 9.50 19.12
N GLY A 54 -3.08 8.44 18.52
CA GLY A 54 -3.29 7.15 19.18
C GLY A 54 -1.99 6.53 19.69
N LEU A 55 -0.98 6.41 18.81
CA LEU A 55 0.32 5.85 19.16
C LEU A 55 1.10 6.73 20.15
N ALA A 56 0.98 8.05 20.07
CA ALA A 56 1.59 8.97 21.03
C ALA A 56 1.00 8.81 22.43
N ARG A 57 -0.32 8.61 22.52
CA ARG A 57 -1.07 8.43 23.77
C ARG A 57 -0.82 7.07 24.42
N ASP A 58 -0.95 6.01 23.62
CA ASP A 58 -0.96 4.63 24.09
C ASP A 58 0.46 4.03 24.14
N GLY A 59 1.40 4.64 23.41
CA GLY A 59 2.75 4.13 23.23
C GLY A 59 2.81 3.04 22.17
N VAL A 60 4.03 2.62 21.81
CA VAL A 60 4.25 1.52 20.87
C VAL A 60 5.01 0.41 21.57
N CYS A 61 4.34 -0.71 21.80
CA CYS A 61 4.90 -1.88 22.48
C CYS A 61 5.44 -2.91 21.49
N GLY A 62 4.91 -2.94 20.27
CA GLY A 62 5.39 -3.83 19.22
C GLY A 62 4.90 -3.44 17.84
N GLN A 63 5.41 -4.15 16.83
CA GLN A 63 5.02 -3.93 15.44
C GLN A 63 3.51 -4.06 15.21
N GLN A 64 2.80 -4.86 16.01
CA GLN A 64 1.35 -5.04 15.92
C GLN A 64 0.56 -3.75 16.09
N ASP A 65 1.08 -2.79 16.86
CA ASP A 65 0.35 -1.56 17.20
C ASP A 65 0.30 -0.57 16.02
N VAL A 66 1.27 -0.66 15.11
CA VAL A 66 1.37 0.24 13.95
C VAL A 66 0.59 -0.35 12.77
N PRO A 67 -0.45 0.30 12.22
CA PRO A 67 -1.19 -0.22 11.07
C PRO A 67 -0.26 -0.54 9.89
N THR A 68 -0.54 -1.65 9.18
CA THR A 68 0.26 -2.11 8.02
C THR A 68 0.29 -1.13 6.83
N ALA A 69 -0.59 -0.13 6.83
CA ALA A 69 -0.53 1.00 5.90
C ALA A 69 0.72 1.87 6.09
N TYR A 70 1.38 1.78 7.25
CA TYR A 70 2.59 2.50 7.56
C TYR A 70 3.77 1.55 7.72
N ARG A 71 4.91 2.02 7.20
CA ARG A 71 6.23 1.65 7.71
C ARG A 71 6.59 2.60 8.84
N TYR A 72 7.49 2.20 9.73
CA TYR A 72 7.75 2.96 10.94
C TYR A 72 9.21 2.91 11.38
N LEU A 73 9.57 3.94 12.13
CA LEU A 73 10.78 4.06 12.91
C LEU A 73 10.41 4.52 14.31
N ILE A 74 10.94 3.86 15.34
CA ILE A 74 10.76 4.25 16.73
C ILE A 74 12.13 4.51 17.34
N LEU A 75 12.29 5.70 17.91
CA LEU A 75 13.48 6.13 18.63
C LEU A 75 13.21 6.11 20.13
N ASN A 76 14.24 5.77 20.91
CA ASN A 76 14.25 6.04 22.34
C ASN A 76 14.51 7.53 22.62
N LYS A 77 14.44 7.90 23.90
CA LYS A 77 14.72 9.27 24.38
C LYS A 77 16.12 9.80 24.07
N ASP A 78 17.07 8.90 23.86
CA ASP A 78 18.46 9.24 23.58
C ASP A 78 18.71 9.31 22.05
N GLY A 79 17.67 9.11 21.23
CA GLY A 79 17.74 9.17 19.76
C GLY A 79 18.22 7.91 19.08
N TYR A 80 18.34 6.78 19.80
CA TYR A 80 18.69 5.49 19.25
C TYR A 80 17.46 4.74 18.72
N VAL A 81 17.65 4.00 17.62
CA VAL A 81 16.60 3.18 17.01
C VAL A 81 16.26 2.00 17.92
N LEU A 82 15.00 1.89 18.32
CA LEU A 82 14.46 0.75 19.05
C LEU A 82 13.85 -0.28 18.10
N MET A 83 13.12 0.18 17.09
CA MET A 83 12.38 -0.68 16.17
C MET A 83 12.17 0.05 14.84
N THR A 84 12.31 -0.68 13.74
CA THR A 84 12.07 -0.14 12.41
C THR A 84 11.78 -1.27 11.43
N ASP A 85 10.96 -0.99 10.43
CA ASP A 85 10.82 -1.81 9.22
C ASP A 85 11.18 -1.02 7.94
N LEU A 86 11.88 0.11 8.13
CA LEU A 86 12.43 0.96 7.08
C LEU A 86 13.90 0.63 6.78
N GLU A 87 14.26 0.80 5.50
CA GLU A 87 15.61 0.62 4.99
C GLU A 87 16.00 1.79 4.05
N GLY A 88 17.30 1.98 3.84
CA GLY A 88 17.86 2.94 2.89
C GLY A 88 17.43 4.39 3.14
N THR A 89 17.15 5.12 2.06
CA THR A 89 16.83 6.56 2.10
C THR A 89 15.55 6.88 2.88
N ARG A 90 14.59 5.94 2.94
CA ARG A 90 13.36 6.12 3.73
C ARG A 90 13.65 6.11 5.22
N LEU A 91 14.61 5.27 5.64
CA LEU A 91 15.07 5.23 7.03
C LEU A 91 15.77 6.52 7.41
N GLU A 92 16.64 7.05 6.55
CA GLU A 92 17.35 8.30 6.80
C GLU A 92 16.39 9.48 6.97
N GLY A 93 15.43 9.66 6.05
CA GLY A 93 14.41 10.70 6.15
C GLY A 93 13.51 10.55 7.38
N ALA A 94 13.04 9.33 7.67
CA ALA A 94 12.25 9.06 8.87
C ALA A 94 13.05 9.31 10.16
N ALA A 95 14.36 9.01 10.17
CA ALA A 95 15.22 9.24 11.33
C ALA A 95 15.53 10.71 11.55
N GLU A 96 15.67 11.50 10.49
CA GLU A 96 15.78 12.96 10.60
C GLU A 96 14.53 13.56 11.26
N MET A 97 13.36 13.25 10.72
CA MET A 97 12.09 13.73 11.27
C MET A 97 11.81 13.23 12.69
N ALA A 98 12.05 11.94 12.97
CA ALA A 98 11.85 11.40 14.31
C ALA A 98 12.78 12.08 15.33
N ARG A 99 14.02 12.43 14.95
CA ARG A 99 14.93 13.16 15.84
C ARG A 99 14.46 14.60 16.09
N ALA A 100 13.94 15.28 15.07
CA ALA A 100 13.34 16.60 15.25
C ALA A 100 12.13 16.53 16.21
N ALA A 101 11.31 15.49 16.07
CA ALA A 101 10.15 15.26 16.93
C ALA A 101 10.49 14.95 18.40
N LEU A 102 11.70 14.49 18.74
CA LEU A 102 12.12 14.29 20.15
C LEU A 102 12.08 15.58 20.96
N ALA A 103 12.33 16.73 20.33
CA ALA A 103 12.32 18.04 20.98
C ALA A 103 10.96 18.74 20.87
N ALA A 104 9.98 18.15 20.19
CA ALA A 104 8.67 18.74 19.98
C ALA A 104 7.76 18.57 21.21
N ASP A 105 6.80 19.48 21.37
CA ASP A 105 5.81 19.40 22.44
C ASP A 105 4.93 18.14 22.29
N PRO A 106 4.55 17.47 23.40
CA PRO A 106 3.61 16.35 23.34
C PRO A 106 2.32 16.69 22.59
N GLY A 107 1.93 15.84 21.63
CA GLY A 107 0.76 16.07 20.77
C GLY A 107 1.08 16.79 19.45
N THR A 108 2.32 17.23 19.24
CA THR A 108 2.76 17.74 17.94
C THR A 108 2.91 16.59 16.94
N VAL A 109 2.26 16.71 15.79
CA VAL A 109 2.42 15.77 14.68
C VAL A 109 2.90 16.56 13.46
N GLU A 110 4.18 16.39 13.13
CA GLU A 110 4.76 16.92 11.91
C GLU A 110 4.44 15.97 10.76
N ILE A 111 3.98 16.51 9.63
CA ILE A 111 3.62 15.72 8.44
C ILE A 111 4.30 16.37 7.25
N GLU A 112 5.11 15.60 6.53
CA GLU A 112 5.83 16.04 5.35
C GLU A 112 5.59 15.06 4.19
N GLY A 113 5.41 15.57 2.98
CA GLY A 113 5.31 14.75 1.77
C GLY A 113 4.09 15.04 0.91
N GLY A 114 3.74 14.07 0.05
CA GLY A 114 2.67 14.17 -0.95
C GLY A 114 3.15 14.37 -2.40
N GLY A 115 4.38 14.86 -2.60
CA GLY A 115 4.95 15.08 -3.95
C GLY A 115 5.59 13.83 -4.59
N SER A 116 6.14 12.92 -3.78
CA SER A 116 6.90 11.74 -4.24
C SER A 116 6.14 10.41 -4.08
N GLY A 117 4.84 10.46 -3.76
CA GLY A 117 4.03 9.27 -3.44
C GLY A 117 4.27 8.72 -2.02
N LEU A 118 5.13 9.38 -1.23
CA LEU A 118 5.34 9.10 0.18
C LEU A 118 4.83 10.24 1.05
N THR A 119 4.30 9.87 2.21
CA THR A 119 3.93 10.78 3.30
C THR A 119 4.64 10.31 4.56
N TYR A 120 5.45 11.18 5.12
CA TYR A 120 6.11 10.98 6.40
C TYR A 120 5.32 11.73 7.47
N ALA A 121 5.26 11.15 8.66
CA ALA A 121 4.80 11.86 9.85
C ALA A 121 5.70 11.53 11.03
N ALA A 122 6.02 12.50 11.87
CA ALA A 122 6.80 12.28 13.07
C ALA A 122 6.17 12.97 14.29
N PHE A 123 6.28 12.32 15.45
CA PHE A 123 5.67 12.78 16.69
C PHE A 123 6.39 12.21 17.93
N PRO A 124 6.39 12.95 19.05
CA PRO A 124 6.93 12.45 20.31
C PRO A 124 5.99 11.41 20.95
N LEU A 125 6.58 10.44 21.65
CA LEU A 125 5.88 9.40 22.41
C LEU A 125 5.88 9.76 23.91
N LYS A 126 4.81 9.38 24.64
CA LYS A 126 4.63 9.63 26.09
C LYS A 126 5.80 9.15 26.98
N GLY A 127 6.60 8.19 26.53
CA GLY A 127 7.79 7.67 27.22
C GLY A 127 9.09 8.43 26.98
N GLY A 128 9.05 9.57 26.28
CA GLY A 128 10.22 10.42 25.98
C GLY A 128 10.97 10.04 24.71
N GLY A 129 10.49 9.09 23.90
CA GLY A 129 11.00 8.79 22.57
C GLY A 129 10.22 9.49 21.46
N ALA A 130 10.45 9.09 20.21
CA ALA A 130 9.71 9.60 19.06
C ALA A 130 9.40 8.48 18.06
N CYS A 131 8.34 8.65 17.29
CA CYS A 131 7.98 7.76 16.20
C CYS A 131 7.93 8.54 14.90
N ALA A 132 8.44 7.95 13.83
CA ALA A 132 8.14 8.37 12.47
C ALA A 132 7.36 7.26 11.75
N LEU A 133 6.27 7.63 11.10
CA LEU A 133 5.47 6.81 10.22
C LEU A 133 5.72 7.22 8.77
N VAL A 134 5.80 6.24 7.88
CA VAL A 134 5.96 6.45 6.45
C VAL A 134 4.87 5.69 5.74
N SER A 135 3.98 6.41 5.07
CA SER A 135 2.96 5.86 4.21
C SER A 135 3.36 6.00 2.76
N GLU A 136 3.06 4.98 1.97
CA GLU A 136 3.14 5.01 0.51
C GLU A 136 1.72 5.04 -0.06
N TYR A 137 1.49 5.75 -1.17
CA TYR A 137 0.19 5.83 -1.83
C TYR A 137 -0.12 4.54 -2.60
N LEU A 138 -0.30 3.45 -1.85
CA LEU A 138 -0.54 2.10 -2.37
C LEU A 138 -1.51 1.35 -1.46
N PRO A 139 -2.39 0.50 -2.01
CA PRO A 139 -3.22 -0.38 -1.20
C PRO A 139 -2.34 -1.34 -0.38
N GLN A 140 -2.72 -1.59 0.86
CA GLN A 140 -2.01 -2.50 1.76
C GLN A 140 -2.97 -3.48 2.42
N TRP A 141 -2.51 -4.71 2.68
CA TRP A 141 -3.30 -5.69 3.44
C TRP A 141 -3.49 -5.20 4.87
N VAL A 142 -4.72 -5.22 5.38
CA VAL A 142 -5.00 -4.88 6.79
C VAL A 142 -4.38 -5.91 7.73
N SER A 143 -4.48 -7.20 7.36
CA SER A 143 -3.84 -8.28 8.08
C SER A 143 -2.33 -8.29 7.86
N ARG A 144 -1.58 -8.32 8.95
CA ARG A 144 -0.11 -8.42 8.91
C ARG A 144 0.37 -9.76 8.39
N ASP A 145 -0.34 -10.85 8.67
CA ASP A 145 0.00 -12.17 8.14
C ASP A 145 -0.12 -12.18 6.60
N LEU A 146 -1.18 -11.58 6.06
CA LEU A 146 -1.34 -11.43 4.62
C LEU A 146 -0.26 -10.49 4.04
N ALA A 147 0.08 -9.40 4.73
CA ALA A 147 1.15 -8.49 4.31
C ALA A 147 2.52 -9.16 4.27
N GLY A 148 2.77 -10.16 5.13
CA GLY A 148 4.01 -10.94 5.14
C GLY A 148 4.06 -12.08 4.12
N LEU A 149 2.90 -12.59 3.68
CA LEU A 149 2.80 -13.76 2.80
C LEU A 149 2.54 -13.40 1.33
N LEU A 150 1.77 -12.35 1.08
CA LEU A 150 1.29 -12.00 -0.24
C LEU A 150 1.96 -10.72 -0.77
N PRO A 151 2.13 -10.59 -2.10
CA PRO A 151 2.41 -9.29 -2.69
C PRO A 151 1.33 -8.27 -2.29
N ASN A 152 1.65 -6.98 -2.42
CA ASN A 152 0.65 -5.95 -2.15
C ASN A 152 -0.62 -6.18 -3.01
N PRO A 153 -1.80 -5.77 -2.53
CA PRO A 153 -3.07 -6.02 -3.21
C PRO A 153 -3.11 -5.53 -4.67
N GLN A 154 -2.46 -4.41 -4.98
CA GLN A 154 -2.39 -3.88 -6.35
C GLN A 154 -1.56 -4.77 -7.28
N ASN A 155 -0.42 -5.27 -6.82
CA ASN A 155 0.43 -6.19 -7.58
C ASN A 155 -0.31 -7.50 -7.85
N LEU A 156 -1.04 -8.02 -6.87
CA LEU A 156 -1.90 -9.19 -7.08
C LEU A 156 -3.00 -8.94 -8.10
N MET A 157 -3.66 -7.77 -8.06
CA MET A 157 -4.62 -7.35 -9.08
C MET A 157 -3.98 -7.33 -10.48
N LEU A 158 -2.78 -6.73 -10.62
CA LEU A 158 -2.06 -6.63 -11.89
C LEU A 158 -1.65 -8.00 -12.42
N VAL A 159 -1.12 -8.88 -11.57
CA VAL A 159 -0.76 -10.26 -11.94
C VAL A 159 -2.02 -11.03 -12.38
N GLY A 160 -3.12 -10.91 -11.64
CA GLY A 160 -4.40 -11.54 -12.01
C GLY A 160 -4.92 -11.06 -13.36
N ALA A 161 -4.88 -9.75 -13.61
CA ALA A 161 -5.29 -9.16 -14.88
C ALA A 161 -4.39 -9.61 -16.05
N ALA A 162 -3.08 -9.63 -15.85
CA ALA A 162 -2.11 -10.07 -16.86
C ALA A 162 -2.26 -11.56 -17.19
N ALA A 163 -2.34 -12.43 -16.18
CA ALA A 163 -2.56 -13.86 -16.35
C ALA A 163 -3.91 -14.15 -17.02
N GLY A 164 -4.98 -13.47 -16.58
CA GLY A 164 -6.30 -13.56 -17.20
C GLY A 164 -6.30 -13.10 -18.65
N SER A 165 -5.56 -12.03 -18.98
CA SER A 165 -5.39 -11.55 -20.35
C SER A 165 -4.67 -12.58 -21.23
N ALA A 166 -3.57 -13.16 -20.75
CA ALA A 166 -2.83 -14.19 -21.48
C ALA A 166 -3.71 -15.43 -21.77
N LEU A 167 -4.46 -15.88 -20.76
CA LEU A 167 -5.41 -16.98 -20.91
C LEU A 167 -6.52 -16.65 -21.91
N ALA A 168 -7.12 -15.46 -21.81
CA ALA A 168 -8.15 -14.98 -22.71
C ALA A 168 -7.67 -14.99 -24.17
N LEU A 169 -6.47 -14.45 -24.43
CA LEU A 169 -5.87 -14.44 -25.77
C LEU A 169 -5.60 -15.85 -26.29
N ALA A 170 -5.07 -16.75 -25.46
CA ALA A 170 -4.84 -18.14 -25.84
C ALA A 170 -6.14 -18.87 -26.22
N LEU A 171 -7.23 -18.63 -25.47
CA LEU A 171 -8.55 -19.22 -25.76
C LEU A 171 -9.15 -18.67 -27.06
N VAL A 172 -9.04 -17.36 -27.30
CA VAL A 172 -9.51 -16.73 -28.54
C VAL A 172 -8.71 -17.24 -29.74
N ALA A 173 -7.37 -17.32 -29.62
CA ALA A 173 -6.50 -17.85 -30.66
C ALA A 173 -6.83 -19.31 -31.00
N ARG A 174 -7.02 -20.16 -29.97
CA ARG A 174 -7.44 -21.56 -30.15
C ARG A 174 -8.79 -21.69 -30.83
N ARG A 175 -9.71 -20.75 -30.59
CA ARG A 175 -11.02 -20.73 -31.27
C ARG A 175 -10.89 -20.26 -32.71
N ALA A 176 -10.00 -19.29 -32.98
CA ALA A 176 -9.75 -18.78 -34.32
C ALA A 176 -9.03 -19.79 -35.23
N SER A 177 -8.27 -20.72 -34.67
CA SER A 177 -7.56 -21.77 -35.41
C SER A 177 -8.41 -23.01 -35.74
N ARG A 178 -9.66 -23.05 -35.28
CA ARG A 178 -10.67 -24.07 -35.62
C ARG A 178 -11.59 -23.57 -36.71
#